data_AF-A0A3A8PTU1-F1
#
_entry.id   AF-A0A3A8PTU1-F1
#
_cell.length_a   1.000
_cell.length_b   1.000
_cell.length_c   1.000
_cell.angle_alpha   90.00
_cell.angle_beta   90.00
_cell.angle_gamma   90.00
#
_symmetry.space_group_name_H-M   'P 1'
#
loop_
_entity.id
_entity.type
_entity.pdbx_description
1 polymer ?
#
loop_
_entity_poly.entity_id
_entity_poly.type
_entity_poly.pdbx_seq_one_letter_code
_entity_poly.pdbx_strand_id
1 'polypeptide(L)'
;MKDASRRPLGSLRHRLAALFLVGLTACGGCRMTDAERAAKERAEIEQRMRDSVTLVPYRAFKLTLRANGEPGAPEEVAQLWTALAQTRALPDAPITDEATRAAARSYLDLGVAFYKARKTLQTRDEDEFPLLWSKWAPGTPMPLPAYDEAQEHALLATVWLVLDKAAKAGRISSTELAFYELSRATPGPTWPPVLRAAVQANRGLAFCQAGYHYAAEEELNAFLAETERMPPEDFPAFEASTPAQSRETVLAAGYFLRAWNRMALKRDRPAEDDIERGLRSLQTLGVENELTWWGWAFIHSRRGRYEEAAASLDRLAASPFLEETERREVHDSAEALRHHGDSLPLFQQTRAALLLGRALLARAGGLEHVLTVALGPERAKQLYAPLIWMDRVRQGTAALTPEQLAQGAGETLDLAREAGSKGWDALKQRLGNGTQETTTQTGPP
;
A
#
# COMPACT_ATOMS: atom_id res chain seq x y z
N MET A 1 34.85 -12.64 -81.12
CA MET A 1 35.33 -11.83 -79.97
C MET A 1 34.13 -11.37 -79.16
N LYS A 2 34.12 -11.70 -77.86
CA LYS A 2 33.28 -11.18 -76.76
C LYS A 2 31.76 -11.22 -76.95
N ASP A 3 31.18 -12.30 -76.45
CA ASP A 3 29.78 -12.39 -76.04
C ASP A 3 29.63 -11.71 -74.66
N ALA A 4 28.88 -10.61 -74.60
CA ALA A 4 28.66 -9.83 -73.39
C ALA A 4 27.26 -10.14 -72.84
N SER A 5 27.21 -11.04 -71.86
CA SER A 5 25.99 -11.40 -71.13
C SER A 5 25.43 -10.19 -70.35
N ARG A 6 24.35 -9.59 -70.87
CA ARG A 6 23.52 -8.63 -70.12
C ARG A 6 22.70 -9.41 -69.08
N ARG A 7 23.09 -9.32 -67.80
CA ARG A 7 22.24 -9.80 -66.69
C ARG A 7 21.04 -8.84 -66.50
N PRO A 8 19.82 -9.34 -66.24
CA PRO A 8 18.65 -8.50 -66.11
C PRO A 8 18.67 -7.76 -64.76
N LEU A 9 18.85 -6.44 -64.81
CA LEU A 9 18.78 -5.53 -63.65
C LEU A 9 17.42 -5.54 -62.91
N GLY A 10 16.39 -6.18 -63.48
CA GLY A 10 15.06 -6.28 -62.86
C GLY A 10 15.03 -7.16 -61.60
N SER A 11 15.80 -8.23 -61.54
CA SER A 11 15.72 -9.21 -60.43
C SER A 11 16.23 -8.65 -59.09
N LEU A 12 17.26 -7.78 -59.13
CA LEU A 12 17.86 -7.25 -57.90
C LEU A 12 16.96 -6.20 -57.23
N ARG A 13 16.27 -5.37 -58.03
CA ARG A 13 15.33 -4.35 -57.52
C ARG A 13 14.11 -4.97 -56.84
N HIS A 14 13.56 -6.06 -57.41
CA HIS A 14 12.42 -6.76 -56.81
C HIS A 14 12.82 -7.53 -55.54
N ARG A 15 14.04 -8.10 -55.49
CA ARG A 15 14.58 -8.74 -54.29
C ARG A 15 14.91 -7.74 -53.18
N LEU A 16 15.45 -6.56 -53.53
CA LEU A 16 15.68 -5.46 -52.59
C LEU A 16 14.38 -4.84 -52.06
N ALA A 17 13.37 -4.67 -52.93
CA ALA A 17 12.05 -4.18 -52.50
C ALA A 17 11.33 -5.18 -51.59
N ALA A 18 11.42 -6.49 -51.89
CA ALA A 18 10.88 -7.54 -51.02
C ALA A 18 11.62 -7.62 -49.67
N LEU A 19 12.95 -7.45 -49.66
CA LEU A 19 13.73 -7.36 -48.41
C LEU A 19 13.41 -6.09 -47.61
N PHE A 20 13.10 -4.97 -48.26
CA PHE A 20 12.65 -3.75 -47.58
C PHE A 20 11.24 -3.90 -47.00
N LEU A 21 10.32 -4.56 -47.71
CA LEU A 21 8.96 -4.84 -47.23
C LEU A 21 8.94 -5.86 -46.07
N VAL A 22 9.81 -6.88 -46.09
CA VAL A 22 9.97 -7.83 -44.98
C VAL A 22 10.78 -7.21 -43.82
N GLY A 23 11.72 -6.30 -44.11
CA GLY A 23 12.45 -5.53 -43.10
C GLY A 23 11.57 -4.55 -42.34
N LEU A 24 10.56 -3.97 -42.99
CA LEU A 24 9.59 -3.07 -42.35
C LEU A 24 8.59 -3.80 -41.44
N THR A 25 8.27 -5.07 -41.70
CA THR A 25 7.43 -5.89 -40.81
C THR A 25 8.22 -6.57 -39.69
N ALA A 26 9.52 -6.81 -39.89
CA ALA A 26 10.40 -7.41 -38.87
C ALA A 26 10.99 -6.40 -37.86
N CYS A 27 11.05 -5.11 -38.19
CA CYS A 27 11.57 -4.06 -37.29
C CYS A 27 10.48 -3.23 -36.61
N GLY A 28 9.22 -3.37 -37.02
CA GLY A 28 8.04 -2.84 -36.31
C GLY A 28 7.46 -3.86 -35.35
N GLY A 29 8.28 -4.38 -34.42
CA GLY A 29 7.80 -5.31 -33.40
C GLY A 29 6.57 -4.72 -32.72
N CYS A 30 5.45 -5.46 -32.74
CA CYS A 30 4.19 -5.13 -32.09
C CYS A 30 4.43 -4.85 -30.60
N ARG A 31 4.82 -3.62 -30.28
CA ARG A 31 4.88 -3.14 -28.90
C ARG A 31 3.44 -2.87 -28.50
N MET A 32 2.93 -3.67 -27.58
CA MET A 32 1.61 -3.46 -27.00
C MET A 32 1.48 -2.00 -26.54
N THR A 33 0.36 -1.39 -26.89
CA THR A 33 -0.05 -0.08 -26.40
C THR A 33 -0.25 -0.11 -24.88
N ASP A 34 -0.32 1.06 -24.25
CA ASP A 34 -0.60 1.16 -22.82
C ASP A 34 -1.97 0.56 -22.47
N ALA A 35 -2.98 0.80 -23.30
CA ALA A 35 -4.32 0.24 -23.10
C ALA A 35 -4.31 -1.29 -23.19
N GLU A 36 -3.55 -1.87 -24.14
CA GLU A 36 -3.41 -3.33 -24.24
C GLU A 36 -2.66 -3.91 -23.03
N ARG A 37 -1.65 -3.20 -22.51
CA ARG A 37 -0.94 -3.61 -21.28
C ARG A 37 -1.82 -3.51 -20.05
N ALA A 38 -2.60 -2.43 -19.91
CA ALA A 38 -3.55 -2.26 -18.82
C ALA A 38 -4.66 -3.34 -18.89
N ALA A 39 -5.18 -3.65 -20.08
CA ALA A 39 -6.14 -4.72 -20.27
C ALA A 39 -5.56 -6.09 -19.88
N LYS A 40 -4.30 -6.35 -20.25
CA LYS A 40 -3.59 -7.57 -19.84
C LYS A 40 -3.43 -7.65 -18.32
N GLU A 41 -2.99 -6.58 -17.67
CA GLU A 41 -2.85 -6.53 -16.21
C GLU A 41 -4.20 -6.75 -15.49
N ARG A 42 -5.30 -6.19 -16.02
CA ARG A 42 -6.65 -6.46 -15.48
C ARG A 42 -7.06 -7.93 -15.60
N ALA A 43 -6.74 -8.57 -16.73
CA ALA A 43 -6.99 -10.00 -16.90
C ALA A 43 -6.14 -10.84 -15.91
N GLU A 44 -4.88 -10.44 -15.67
CA GLU A 44 -4.01 -11.07 -14.67
C GLU A 44 -4.55 -10.88 -13.24
N ILE A 45 -5.08 -9.70 -12.91
CA ILE A 45 -5.78 -9.43 -11.65
C ILE A 45 -6.98 -10.36 -11.50
N GLU A 46 -7.84 -10.44 -12.51
CA GLU A 46 -9.05 -11.28 -12.47
C GLU A 46 -8.68 -12.76 -12.27
N GLN A 47 -7.67 -13.25 -13.00
CA GLN A 47 -7.16 -14.60 -12.83
C GLN A 47 -6.62 -14.82 -11.41
N ARG A 48 -5.77 -13.92 -10.90
CA ARG A 48 -5.24 -13.99 -9.54
C ARG A 48 -6.35 -14.06 -8.50
N MET A 49 -7.41 -13.25 -8.65
CA MET A 49 -8.54 -13.23 -7.72
C MET A 49 -9.36 -14.52 -7.79
N ARG A 50 -9.54 -15.08 -8.98
CA ARG A 50 -10.21 -16.38 -9.16
C ARG A 50 -9.46 -17.52 -8.48
N ASP A 51 -8.14 -17.56 -8.68
CA ASP A 51 -7.28 -18.67 -8.28
C ASP A 51 -6.79 -18.56 -6.82
N SER A 52 -7.05 -17.42 -6.17
CA SER A 52 -6.59 -17.16 -4.81
C SER A 52 -7.29 -18.04 -3.77
N VAL A 53 -6.53 -18.98 -3.20
CA VAL A 53 -6.98 -19.85 -2.11
C VAL A 53 -7.31 -19.05 -0.84
N THR A 54 -6.68 -17.89 -0.63
CA THR A 54 -6.94 -17.02 0.52
C THR A 54 -8.29 -16.31 0.42
N LEU A 55 -8.76 -16.04 -0.81
CA LEU A 55 -10.06 -15.40 -1.05
C LEU A 55 -11.22 -16.39 -1.10
N VAL A 56 -10.96 -17.67 -1.34
CA VAL A 56 -12.01 -18.71 -1.41
C VAL A 56 -12.96 -18.67 -0.20
N PRO A 57 -12.49 -18.61 1.07
CA PRO A 57 -13.40 -18.56 2.22
C PRO A 57 -14.29 -17.32 2.21
N TYR A 58 -13.74 -16.16 1.82
CA TYR A 58 -14.49 -14.91 1.77
C TYR A 58 -15.54 -14.90 0.65
N ARG A 59 -15.14 -15.28 -0.57
CA ARG A 59 -16.05 -15.40 -1.72
C ARG A 59 -17.15 -16.41 -1.45
N ALA A 60 -16.80 -17.58 -0.92
CA ALA A 60 -17.78 -18.60 -0.55
C ALA A 60 -18.75 -18.11 0.54
N PHE A 61 -18.26 -17.35 1.53
CA PHE A 61 -19.12 -16.74 2.55
C PHE A 61 -20.09 -15.72 1.95
N LYS A 62 -19.59 -14.76 1.17
CA LYS A 62 -20.40 -13.73 0.49
C LYS A 62 -21.46 -14.36 -0.41
N LEU A 63 -21.06 -15.34 -1.21
CA LEU A 63 -21.97 -16.09 -2.08
C LEU A 63 -23.05 -16.82 -1.26
N THR A 64 -22.66 -17.55 -0.21
CA THR A 64 -23.60 -18.25 0.68
C THR A 64 -24.64 -17.31 1.27
N LEU A 65 -24.24 -16.08 1.64
CA LEU A 65 -25.16 -15.05 2.12
C LEU A 65 -26.15 -14.60 1.03
N ARG A 66 -25.65 -14.28 -0.17
CA ARG A 66 -26.49 -13.80 -1.28
C ARG A 66 -27.43 -14.86 -1.83
N ALA A 67 -26.97 -16.10 -1.96
CA ALA A 67 -27.74 -17.21 -2.51
C ALA A 67 -28.82 -17.75 -1.55
N ASN A 68 -28.79 -17.39 -0.26
CA ASN A 68 -29.72 -17.96 0.71
C ASN A 68 -31.18 -17.65 0.36
N GLY A 69 -31.98 -18.69 0.12
CA GLY A 69 -33.41 -18.56 -0.20
C GLY A 69 -33.71 -18.05 -1.61
N GLU A 70 -32.71 -17.98 -2.51
CA GLU A 70 -32.90 -17.52 -3.88
C GLU A 70 -33.28 -18.64 -4.85
N PRO A 71 -34.14 -18.38 -5.85
CA PRO A 71 -34.37 -19.29 -6.96
C PRO A 71 -33.05 -19.56 -7.71
N GLY A 72 -32.62 -20.82 -7.78
CA GLY A 72 -31.38 -21.21 -8.46
C GLY A 72 -30.13 -21.28 -7.56
N ALA A 73 -30.29 -21.06 -6.25
CA ALA A 73 -29.27 -21.37 -5.26
C ALA A 73 -28.97 -22.88 -5.23
N PRO A 74 -27.70 -23.30 -5.15
CA PRO A 74 -27.35 -24.71 -4.98
C PRO A 74 -27.97 -25.29 -3.70
N GLU A 75 -28.40 -26.55 -3.73
CA GLU A 75 -29.01 -27.22 -2.58
C GLU A 75 -28.06 -27.24 -1.37
N GLU A 76 -26.75 -27.30 -1.64
CA GLU A 76 -25.71 -27.28 -0.62
C GLU A 76 -25.70 -25.99 0.20
N VAL A 77 -26.15 -24.85 -0.37
CA VAL A 77 -26.30 -23.58 0.36
C VAL A 77 -27.42 -23.69 1.38
N ALA A 78 -28.58 -24.24 0.98
CA ALA A 78 -29.70 -24.46 1.88
C ALA A 78 -29.30 -25.42 3.03
N GLN A 79 -28.63 -26.52 2.70
CA GLN A 79 -28.12 -27.48 3.68
C GLN A 79 -27.14 -26.84 4.67
N LEU A 80 -26.24 -25.96 4.20
CA LEU A 80 -25.32 -25.21 5.06
C LEU A 80 -26.04 -24.29 6.04
N TRP A 81 -27.05 -23.53 5.58
CA TRP A 81 -27.83 -22.67 6.45
C TRP A 81 -28.66 -23.45 7.47
N THR A 82 -29.21 -24.61 7.08
CA THR A 82 -29.88 -25.53 8.02
C THR A 82 -28.91 -26.01 9.09
N ALA A 83 -27.72 -26.49 8.71
CA ALA A 83 -26.71 -26.96 9.66
C ALA A 83 -26.22 -25.84 10.60
N LEU A 84 -26.07 -24.61 10.08
CA LEU A 84 -25.71 -23.45 10.88
C LEU A 84 -26.80 -23.08 11.90
N ALA A 85 -28.07 -23.10 11.48
CA ALA A 85 -29.20 -22.85 12.36
C ALA A 85 -29.31 -23.91 13.47
N GLN A 86 -29.12 -25.19 13.13
CA GLN A 86 -29.07 -26.30 14.10
C GLN A 86 -27.93 -26.12 15.10
N THR A 87 -26.76 -25.68 14.64
CA THR A 87 -25.60 -25.43 15.51
C THR A 87 -25.84 -24.23 16.45
N ARG A 88 -26.47 -23.15 15.95
CA ARG A 88 -26.85 -21.98 16.78
C ARG A 88 -27.92 -22.29 17.82
N ALA A 89 -28.73 -23.31 17.59
CA ALA A 89 -29.76 -23.76 18.53
C ALA A 89 -29.22 -24.70 19.62
N LEU A 90 -27.94 -25.07 19.58
CA LEU A 90 -27.31 -25.88 20.62
C LEU A 90 -27.17 -25.07 21.92
N PRO A 91 -27.31 -25.72 23.09
CA PRO A 91 -27.07 -25.08 24.38
C PRO A 91 -25.57 -24.75 24.58
N ASP A 92 -25.29 -23.65 25.29
CA ASP A 92 -23.92 -23.17 25.57
C ASP A 92 -23.03 -24.18 26.32
N ALA A 93 -23.65 -25.04 27.14
CA ALA A 93 -22.97 -26.15 27.81
C ALA A 93 -23.84 -27.42 27.68
N PRO A 94 -23.36 -28.48 27.00
CA PRO A 94 -24.08 -29.74 26.96
C PRO A 94 -24.10 -30.36 28.37
N ILE A 95 -25.30 -30.63 28.88
CA ILE A 95 -25.53 -31.04 30.27
C ILE A 95 -25.32 -32.57 30.46
N THR A 96 -25.27 -33.33 29.35
CA THR A 96 -25.11 -34.79 29.35
C THR A 96 -24.14 -35.26 28.26
N ASP A 97 -23.61 -36.48 28.40
CA ASP A 97 -22.74 -37.12 27.39
C ASP A 97 -23.46 -37.31 26.05
N GLU A 98 -24.76 -37.65 26.08
CA GLU A 98 -25.58 -37.75 24.87
C GLU A 98 -25.79 -36.39 24.21
N ALA A 99 -26.04 -35.33 24.98
CA ALA A 99 -26.10 -33.97 24.47
C ALA A 99 -24.75 -33.52 23.88
N THR A 100 -23.64 -33.93 24.49
CA THR A 100 -22.29 -33.65 24.00
C THR A 100 -22.03 -34.35 22.66
N ARG A 101 -22.40 -35.63 22.53
CA ARG A 101 -22.27 -36.36 21.24
C ARG A 101 -23.19 -35.79 20.16
N ALA A 102 -24.43 -35.40 20.51
CA ALA A 102 -25.34 -34.76 19.59
C ALA A 102 -24.81 -33.40 19.12
N ALA A 103 -24.28 -32.57 20.02
CA ALA A 103 -23.63 -31.31 19.66
C ALA A 103 -22.41 -31.53 18.76
N ALA A 104 -21.54 -32.50 19.10
CA ALA A 104 -20.39 -32.86 18.27
C ALA A 104 -20.83 -33.32 16.86
N ARG A 105 -21.95 -34.03 16.75
CA ARG A 105 -22.52 -34.42 15.46
C ARG A 105 -23.00 -33.22 14.66
N SER A 106 -23.72 -32.28 15.28
CA SER A 106 -24.15 -31.04 14.62
C SER A 106 -22.97 -30.20 14.11
N TYR A 107 -21.89 -30.09 14.89
CA TYR A 107 -20.67 -29.42 14.44
C TYR A 107 -19.97 -30.16 13.29
N LEU A 108 -19.95 -31.49 13.30
CA LEU A 108 -19.45 -32.29 12.19
C LEU A 108 -20.29 -32.10 10.93
N ASP A 109 -21.62 -32.12 11.07
CA ASP A 109 -22.55 -31.92 9.96
C ASP A 109 -22.41 -30.50 9.37
N LEU A 110 -22.19 -29.47 10.22
CA LEU A 110 -21.83 -28.12 9.77
C LEU A 110 -20.52 -28.11 8.98
N GLY A 111 -19.48 -28.81 9.46
CA GLY A 111 -18.21 -28.93 8.76
C GLY A 111 -18.34 -29.61 7.39
N VAL A 112 -19.14 -30.67 7.31
CA VAL A 112 -19.44 -31.39 6.06
C VAL A 112 -20.24 -30.51 5.10
N ALA A 113 -21.27 -29.82 5.59
CA ALA A 113 -22.09 -28.91 4.78
C ALA A 113 -21.24 -27.76 4.23
N PHE A 114 -20.34 -27.20 5.05
CA PHE A 114 -19.40 -26.16 4.62
C PHE A 114 -18.45 -26.67 3.53
N TYR A 115 -17.90 -27.89 3.68
CA TYR A 115 -17.02 -28.49 2.67
C TYR A 115 -17.73 -28.74 1.33
N LYS A 116 -18.96 -29.27 1.37
CA LYS A 116 -19.78 -29.51 0.17
C LYS A 116 -20.15 -28.20 -0.52
N ALA A 117 -20.68 -27.23 0.25
CA ALA A 117 -21.00 -25.91 -0.27
C ALA A 117 -19.78 -25.26 -0.89
N ARG A 118 -18.62 -25.23 -0.20
CA ARG A 118 -17.38 -24.64 -0.75
C ARG A 118 -17.05 -25.15 -2.15
N LYS A 119 -17.10 -26.46 -2.41
CA LYS A 119 -16.76 -27.03 -3.72
C LYS A 119 -17.72 -26.56 -4.82
N THR A 120 -19.02 -26.55 -4.53
CA THR A 120 -20.06 -26.08 -5.46
C THR A 120 -20.01 -24.56 -5.67
N LEU A 121 -19.63 -23.82 -4.63
CA LEU A 121 -19.56 -22.36 -4.64
C LEU A 121 -18.27 -21.81 -5.27
N GLN A 122 -17.20 -22.59 -5.33
CA GLN A 122 -15.95 -22.21 -6.00
C GLN A 122 -16.12 -21.95 -7.51
N THR A 123 -17.14 -22.55 -8.13
CA THR A 123 -17.38 -22.45 -9.58
C THR A 123 -18.44 -21.42 -9.96
N ARG A 124 -19.04 -20.74 -8.98
CA ARG A 124 -20.09 -19.74 -9.21
C ARG A 124 -19.60 -18.35 -8.83
N ASP A 125 -20.11 -17.34 -9.54
CA ASP A 125 -19.85 -15.94 -9.20
C ASP A 125 -20.89 -15.47 -8.17
N GLU A 126 -20.48 -14.74 -7.14
CA GLU A 126 -21.43 -14.20 -6.15
C GLU A 126 -22.37 -13.15 -6.74
N ASP A 127 -22.00 -12.55 -7.87
CA ASP A 127 -22.80 -11.54 -8.59
C ASP A 127 -23.96 -12.17 -9.39
N GLU A 128 -24.04 -13.50 -9.48
CA GLU A 128 -25.22 -14.20 -10.02
C GLU A 128 -26.46 -14.09 -9.10
N PHE A 129 -26.26 -13.67 -7.85
CA PHE A 129 -27.30 -13.59 -6.82
C PHE A 129 -27.54 -12.13 -6.40
N PRO A 130 -28.72 -11.81 -5.84
CA PRO A 130 -29.03 -10.45 -5.42
C PRO A 130 -28.02 -9.86 -4.43
N LEU A 131 -27.89 -8.53 -4.49
CA LEU A 131 -27.01 -7.72 -3.65
C LEU A 131 -27.24 -7.99 -2.14
N LEU A 132 -26.18 -7.96 -1.33
CA LEU A 132 -26.27 -8.12 0.12
C LEU A 132 -27.20 -7.10 0.76
N TRP A 133 -27.21 -5.86 0.25
CA TRP A 133 -28.13 -4.83 0.76
C TRP A 133 -29.58 -5.27 0.67
N SER A 134 -29.97 -5.87 -0.47
CA SER A 134 -31.34 -6.37 -0.68
C SER A 134 -31.73 -7.47 0.31
N LYS A 135 -30.74 -8.22 0.82
CA LYS A 135 -30.92 -9.28 1.83
C LYS A 135 -30.96 -8.77 3.25
N TRP A 136 -30.09 -7.82 3.60
CA TRP A 136 -29.96 -7.32 4.97
C TRP A 136 -31.02 -6.27 5.33
N ALA A 137 -31.47 -5.50 4.35
CA ALA A 137 -32.41 -4.41 4.55
C ALA A 137 -33.59 -4.51 3.57
N PRO A 138 -34.37 -5.61 3.59
CA PRO A 138 -35.48 -5.80 2.67
C PRO A 138 -36.51 -4.66 2.83
N GLY A 139 -36.92 -4.06 1.70
CA GLY A 139 -37.85 -2.94 1.68
C GLY A 139 -37.26 -1.58 2.10
N THR A 140 -35.97 -1.52 2.43
CA THR A 140 -35.28 -0.25 2.70
C THR A 140 -34.77 0.34 1.39
N PRO A 141 -34.81 1.67 1.21
CA PRO A 141 -34.19 2.32 0.05
C PRO A 141 -32.72 1.91 -0.10
N MET A 142 -32.27 1.83 -1.36
CA MET A 142 -30.87 1.57 -1.66
C MET A 142 -29.99 2.66 -1.06
N PRO A 143 -28.76 2.32 -0.61
CA PRO A 143 -27.91 3.28 0.10
C PRO A 143 -27.42 4.40 -0.83
N LEU A 144 -27.44 4.15 -2.14
CA LEU A 144 -27.02 5.08 -3.18
C LEU A 144 -27.98 5.03 -4.38
N PRO A 145 -28.10 6.13 -5.14
CA PRO A 145 -28.79 6.12 -6.43
C PRO A 145 -28.14 5.12 -7.40
N ALA A 146 -28.97 4.33 -8.08
CA ALA A 146 -28.51 3.30 -9.02
C ALA A 146 -27.51 2.29 -8.40
N TYR A 147 -27.77 1.87 -7.15
CA TYR A 147 -26.97 0.86 -6.47
C TYR A 147 -26.91 -0.45 -7.24
N ASP A 148 -25.69 -0.82 -7.62
CA ASP A 148 -25.34 -1.97 -8.45
C ASP A 148 -24.28 -2.84 -7.75
N GLU A 149 -23.89 -3.94 -8.39
CA GLU A 149 -22.87 -4.87 -7.90
C GLU A 149 -21.53 -4.17 -7.63
N ALA A 150 -21.09 -3.30 -8.55
CA ALA A 150 -19.83 -2.60 -8.43
C ALA A 150 -19.84 -1.58 -7.26
N GLN A 151 -20.98 -0.94 -6.97
CA GLN A 151 -21.13 -0.05 -5.81
C GLN A 151 -21.12 -0.85 -4.50
N GLU A 152 -21.72 -2.04 -4.47
CA GLU A 152 -21.61 -2.93 -3.31
C GLU A 152 -20.17 -3.34 -3.04
N HIS A 153 -19.43 -3.68 -4.09
CA HIS A 153 -18.01 -3.96 -4.00
C HIS A 153 -17.21 -2.77 -3.47
N ALA A 154 -17.50 -1.54 -3.94
CA ALA A 154 -16.87 -0.32 -3.41
C ALA A 154 -17.16 -0.10 -1.91
N LEU A 155 -18.40 -0.36 -1.48
CA LEU A 155 -18.82 -0.25 -0.08
C LEU A 155 -18.07 -1.28 0.79
N LEU A 156 -18.03 -2.55 0.37
CA LEU A 156 -17.33 -3.61 1.08
C LEU A 156 -15.82 -3.36 1.14
N ALA A 157 -15.21 -2.87 0.06
CA ALA A 157 -13.82 -2.43 0.07
C ALA A 157 -13.57 -1.36 1.14
N THR A 158 -14.45 -0.37 1.23
CA THR A 158 -14.35 0.68 2.26
C THR A 158 -14.44 0.10 3.67
N VAL A 159 -15.38 -0.82 3.91
CA VAL A 159 -15.51 -1.53 5.20
C VAL A 159 -14.21 -2.25 5.55
N TRP A 160 -13.62 -3.01 4.61
CA TRP A 160 -12.36 -3.71 4.85
C TRP A 160 -11.20 -2.76 5.14
N LEU A 161 -11.06 -1.67 4.38
CA LEU A 161 -10.02 -0.66 4.62
C LEU A 161 -10.15 0.02 5.99
N VAL A 162 -11.38 0.24 6.47
CA VAL A 162 -11.64 0.79 7.81
C VAL A 162 -11.33 -0.26 8.90
N LEU A 163 -11.75 -1.51 8.69
CA LEU A 163 -11.47 -2.61 9.61
C LEU A 163 -9.97 -2.91 9.73
N ASP A 164 -9.20 -2.79 8.64
CA ASP A 164 -7.73 -2.92 8.66
C ASP A 164 -7.10 -1.94 9.66
N LYS A 165 -7.56 -0.69 9.61
CA LYS A 165 -7.07 0.39 10.47
C LYS A 165 -7.46 0.18 11.93
N ALA A 166 -8.61 -0.45 12.18
CA ALA A 166 -9.10 -0.77 13.53
C ALA A 166 -8.46 -2.04 14.13
N ALA A 167 -8.12 -3.02 13.29
CA ALA A 167 -7.57 -4.30 13.70
C ALA A 167 -6.07 -4.20 14.01
N LYS A 168 -5.73 -3.90 15.27
CA LYS A 168 -4.34 -3.85 15.78
C LYS A 168 -3.54 -5.17 15.74
N ALA A 169 -3.95 -6.23 15.03
CA ALA A 169 -3.25 -7.52 15.10
C ALA A 169 -3.54 -8.46 13.92
N GLY A 170 -2.58 -8.57 12.99
CA GLY A 170 -1.99 -9.81 12.45
C GLY A 170 -2.85 -11.03 12.06
N ARG A 171 -4.17 -10.94 11.96
CA ARG A 171 -5.05 -12.06 11.59
C ARG A 171 -5.86 -11.64 10.36
N ILE A 172 -5.42 -12.18 9.21
CA ILE A 172 -5.88 -11.88 7.85
C ILE A 172 -5.54 -10.44 7.44
N SER A 173 -4.61 -10.29 6.49
CA SER A 173 -4.38 -8.99 5.84
C SER A 173 -5.66 -8.63 5.08
N SER A 174 -6.46 -7.74 5.65
CA SER A 174 -7.68 -7.27 5.00
C SER A 174 -7.37 -6.51 3.70
N THR A 175 -6.10 -6.21 3.45
CA THR A 175 -5.54 -5.72 2.19
C THR A 175 -5.89 -6.61 0.99
N GLU A 176 -5.83 -7.94 1.09
CA GLU A 176 -6.22 -8.83 -0.03
C GLU A 176 -7.74 -8.81 -0.27
N LEU A 177 -8.55 -8.67 0.79
CA LEU A 177 -10.01 -8.56 0.69
C LEU A 177 -10.40 -7.21 0.08
N ALA A 178 -9.78 -6.13 0.54
CA ALA A 178 -9.96 -4.80 -0.04
C ALA A 178 -9.52 -4.77 -1.50
N PHE A 179 -8.39 -5.40 -1.85
CA PHE A 179 -7.92 -5.51 -3.23
C PHE A 179 -8.93 -6.26 -4.11
N TYR A 180 -9.45 -7.40 -3.64
CA TYR A 180 -10.50 -8.15 -4.32
C TYR A 180 -11.73 -7.27 -4.60
N GLU A 181 -12.28 -6.66 -3.55
CA GLU A 181 -13.48 -5.83 -3.65
C GLU A 181 -13.25 -4.61 -4.56
N LEU A 182 -12.10 -3.93 -4.46
CA LEU A 182 -11.74 -2.83 -5.36
C LEU A 182 -11.60 -3.27 -6.82
N SER A 183 -11.06 -4.46 -7.09
CA SER A 183 -10.89 -4.97 -8.45
C SER A 183 -12.24 -5.15 -9.17
N ARG A 184 -13.30 -5.48 -8.43
CA ARG A 184 -14.68 -5.65 -8.94
C ARG A 184 -15.47 -4.35 -8.98
N ALA A 185 -15.09 -3.35 -8.18
CA ALA A 185 -15.75 -2.05 -8.07
C ALA A 185 -15.47 -1.12 -9.27
N THR A 186 -15.87 -1.49 -10.49
CA THR A 186 -15.61 -0.69 -11.71
C THR A 186 -16.57 0.51 -11.78
N PRO A 187 -16.09 1.77 -11.70
CA PRO A 187 -16.98 2.92 -11.65
C PRO A 187 -17.69 3.17 -12.98
N GLY A 188 -19.02 3.28 -12.94
CA GLY A 188 -19.86 3.62 -14.09
C GLY A 188 -20.14 5.14 -14.21
N PRO A 189 -20.55 5.64 -15.39
CA PRO A 189 -20.83 7.06 -15.61
C PRO A 189 -22.03 7.59 -14.81
N THR A 190 -22.92 6.70 -14.36
CA THR A 190 -24.10 7.03 -13.56
C THR A 190 -23.81 7.25 -12.08
N TRP A 191 -22.62 6.87 -11.61
CA TRP A 191 -22.23 7.00 -10.22
C TRP A 191 -22.01 8.47 -9.84
N PRO A 192 -22.22 8.88 -8.57
CA PRO A 192 -21.83 10.21 -8.11
C PRO A 192 -20.34 10.50 -8.38
N PRO A 193 -19.97 11.70 -8.89
CA PRO A 193 -18.58 12.05 -9.23
C PRO A 193 -17.58 11.81 -8.10
N VAL A 194 -17.93 12.20 -6.87
CA VAL A 194 -17.11 12.00 -5.68
C VAL A 194 -16.84 10.51 -5.41
N LEU A 195 -17.87 9.66 -5.58
CA LEU A 195 -17.73 8.21 -5.42
C LEU A 195 -16.83 7.61 -6.51
N ARG A 196 -17.00 8.04 -7.77
CA ARG A 196 -16.13 7.60 -8.88
C ARG A 196 -14.68 7.93 -8.59
N ALA A 197 -14.40 9.19 -8.25
CA ALA A 197 -13.05 9.67 -7.94
C ALA A 197 -12.44 8.90 -6.77
N ALA A 198 -13.18 8.70 -5.68
CA ALA A 198 -12.72 7.95 -4.52
C ALA A 198 -12.39 6.49 -4.86
N VAL A 199 -13.24 5.81 -5.62
CA VAL A 199 -13.02 4.41 -6.01
C VAL A 199 -11.87 4.28 -7.00
N GLN A 200 -11.75 5.18 -7.97
CA GLN A 200 -10.61 5.24 -8.90
C GLN A 200 -9.28 5.47 -8.16
N ALA A 201 -9.25 6.38 -7.18
CA ALA A 201 -8.06 6.60 -6.36
C ALA A 201 -7.64 5.35 -5.59
N ASN A 202 -8.59 4.68 -4.93
CA ASN A 202 -8.31 3.47 -4.15
C ASN A 202 -7.91 2.29 -5.04
N ARG A 203 -8.58 2.10 -6.20
CA ARG A 203 -8.18 1.11 -7.21
C ARG A 203 -6.79 1.39 -7.75
N GLY A 204 -6.50 2.63 -8.13
CA GLY A 204 -5.19 3.04 -8.62
C GLY A 204 -4.08 2.76 -7.60
N LEU A 205 -4.30 3.09 -6.32
CA LEU A 205 -3.37 2.78 -5.24
C LEU A 205 -3.18 1.27 -5.06
N ALA A 206 -4.27 0.51 -5.00
CA ALA A 206 -4.25 -0.94 -4.82
C ALA A 206 -3.48 -1.63 -5.97
N PHE A 207 -3.72 -1.21 -7.21
CA PHE A 207 -3.02 -1.71 -8.39
C PHE A 207 -1.54 -1.33 -8.38
N CYS A 208 -1.19 -0.08 -7.99
CA CYS A 208 0.21 0.33 -7.81
C CYS A 208 0.93 -0.57 -6.79
N GLN A 209 0.34 -0.78 -5.62
CA GLN A 209 0.92 -1.59 -4.55
C GLN A 209 1.10 -3.06 -4.97
N ALA A 210 0.22 -3.57 -5.82
CA ALA A 210 0.30 -4.92 -6.37
C ALA A 210 1.19 -5.03 -7.64
N GLY A 211 1.77 -3.93 -8.14
CA GLY A 211 2.67 -3.91 -9.29
C GLY A 211 1.99 -3.83 -10.66
N TYR A 212 0.67 -3.60 -10.72
CA TYR A 212 -0.10 -3.47 -11.95
C TYR A 212 -0.14 -2.00 -12.41
N HIS A 213 1.00 -1.52 -12.87
CA HIS A 213 1.23 -0.08 -13.07
C HIS A 213 0.52 0.52 -14.30
N TYR A 214 0.21 -0.26 -15.34
CA TYR A 214 -0.55 0.22 -16.50
C TYR A 214 -2.05 0.32 -16.18
N ALA A 215 -2.61 -0.67 -15.47
CA ALA A 215 -3.97 -0.61 -14.95
C ALA A 215 -4.12 0.56 -13.96
N ALA A 216 -3.15 0.73 -13.05
CA ALA A 216 -3.12 1.86 -12.12
C ALA A 216 -3.04 3.21 -12.83
N GLU A 217 -2.27 3.33 -13.92
CA GLU A 217 -2.15 4.58 -14.68
C GLU A 217 -3.52 5.05 -15.20
N GLU A 218 -4.36 4.14 -15.71
CA GLU A 218 -5.70 4.49 -16.19
C GLU A 218 -6.62 4.95 -15.04
N GLU A 219 -6.61 4.25 -13.91
CA GLU A 219 -7.42 4.62 -12.74
C GLU A 219 -6.99 5.98 -12.15
N LEU A 220 -5.68 6.22 -12.00
CA LEU A 220 -5.15 7.47 -11.46
C LEU A 220 -5.35 8.65 -12.41
N ASN A 221 -5.29 8.43 -13.73
CA ASN A 221 -5.64 9.44 -14.71
C ASN A 221 -7.12 9.81 -14.64
N ALA A 222 -8.01 8.83 -14.54
CA ALA A 222 -9.44 9.07 -14.40
C ALA A 222 -9.76 9.81 -13.09
N PHE A 223 -9.16 9.36 -11.97
CA PHE A 223 -9.30 10.00 -10.66
C PHE A 223 -8.90 11.48 -10.70
N LEU A 224 -7.73 11.81 -11.22
CA LEU A 224 -7.27 13.20 -11.29
C LEU A 224 -8.14 14.03 -12.22
N ALA A 225 -8.52 13.50 -13.38
CA ALA A 225 -9.37 14.20 -14.33
C ALA A 225 -10.78 14.49 -13.78
N GLU A 226 -11.35 13.58 -12.98
CA GLU A 226 -12.61 13.81 -12.27
C GLU A 226 -12.43 14.86 -11.17
N THR A 227 -11.41 14.69 -10.31
CA THR A 227 -11.11 15.58 -9.18
C THR A 227 -10.83 17.02 -9.62
N GLU A 228 -10.11 17.22 -10.72
CA GLU A 228 -9.83 18.53 -11.28
C GLU A 228 -11.12 19.26 -11.73
N ARG A 229 -12.11 18.52 -12.25
CA ARG A 229 -13.37 19.08 -12.75
C ARG A 229 -14.40 19.32 -11.65
N MET A 230 -14.33 18.57 -10.55
CA MET A 230 -15.26 18.74 -9.43
C MET A 230 -15.05 20.12 -8.77
N PRO A 231 -16.14 20.85 -8.51
CA PRO A 231 -16.05 22.12 -7.81
C PRO A 231 -15.70 21.88 -6.32
N PRO A 232 -15.02 22.83 -5.65
CA PRO A 232 -14.59 22.68 -4.26
C PRO A 232 -15.69 22.26 -3.27
N GLU A 233 -16.90 22.76 -3.44
CA GLU A 233 -18.07 22.49 -2.58
C GLU A 233 -18.49 21.02 -2.52
N ASP A 234 -18.09 20.20 -3.51
CA ASP A 234 -18.36 18.76 -3.52
C ASP A 234 -17.45 17.98 -2.56
N PHE A 235 -16.43 18.63 -1.97
CA PHE A 235 -15.51 18.02 -1.03
C PHE A 235 -15.92 18.27 0.41
N PRO A 236 -15.76 17.28 1.31
CA PRO A 236 -16.10 17.46 2.71
C PRO A 236 -15.21 18.54 3.35
N ALA A 237 -15.84 19.45 4.11
CA ALA A 237 -15.13 20.26 5.08
C ALA A 237 -14.82 19.41 6.31
N PHE A 238 -13.59 19.47 6.82
CA PHE A 238 -13.23 18.90 8.11
C PHE A 238 -12.99 20.05 9.10
N GLU A 239 -12.97 19.78 10.40
CA GLU A 239 -12.87 20.82 11.46
C GLU A 239 -11.69 21.80 11.28
N ALA A 240 -10.65 21.41 10.53
CA ALA A 240 -9.47 22.24 10.24
C ALA A 240 -9.26 22.54 8.73
N SER A 241 -10.20 22.20 7.84
CA SER A 241 -10.05 22.42 6.40
C SER A 241 -11.35 22.83 5.70
N THR A 242 -11.25 23.88 4.88
CA THR A 242 -12.29 24.27 3.93
C THR A 242 -12.45 23.21 2.81
N PRO A 243 -13.59 23.15 2.13
CA PRO A 243 -13.77 22.25 0.97
C PRO A 243 -12.70 22.44 -0.12
N ALA A 244 -12.30 23.68 -0.39
CA ALA A 244 -11.20 23.98 -1.31
C ALA A 244 -9.86 23.39 -0.86
N GLN A 245 -9.54 23.49 0.43
CA GLN A 245 -8.34 22.87 0.99
C GLN A 245 -8.43 21.33 0.97
N SER A 246 -9.60 20.75 1.22
CA SER A 246 -9.82 19.32 1.07
C SER A 246 -9.57 18.86 -0.38
N ARG A 247 -10.10 19.59 -1.37
CA ARG A 247 -9.86 19.32 -2.79
C ARG A 247 -8.37 19.40 -3.14
N GLU A 248 -7.67 20.46 -2.73
CA GLU A 248 -6.24 20.60 -2.98
C GLU A 248 -5.41 19.51 -2.30
N THR A 249 -5.83 19.04 -1.12
CA THR A 249 -5.18 17.90 -0.44
C THR A 249 -5.32 16.62 -1.25
N VAL A 250 -6.53 16.36 -1.77
CA VAL A 250 -6.82 15.20 -2.62
C VAL A 250 -6.04 15.26 -3.93
N LEU A 251 -5.95 16.44 -4.56
CA LEU A 251 -5.15 16.65 -5.77
C LEU A 251 -3.66 16.43 -5.51
N ALA A 252 -3.11 17.00 -4.43
CA ALA A 252 -1.72 16.80 -4.05
C ALA A 252 -1.39 15.31 -3.90
N ALA A 253 -2.18 14.58 -3.11
CA ALA A 253 -2.02 13.14 -2.92
C ALA A 253 -2.12 12.37 -4.24
N GLY A 254 -3.08 12.74 -5.10
CA GLY A 254 -3.27 12.11 -6.40
C GLY A 254 -2.10 12.29 -7.35
N TYR A 255 -1.52 13.50 -7.43
CA TYR A 255 -0.35 13.72 -8.26
C TYR A 255 0.87 12.95 -7.73
N PHE A 256 1.13 12.94 -6.42
CA PHE A 256 2.25 12.16 -5.89
C PHE A 256 2.07 10.65 -6.12
N LEU A 257 0.84 10.14 -6.00
CA LEU A 257 0.53 8.75 -6.29
C LEU A 257 0.74 8.41 -7.78
N ARG A 258 0.29 9.28 -8.70
CA ARG A 258 0.52 9.09 -10.13
C ARG A 258 2.00 9.23 -10.50
N ALA A 259 2.73 10.15 -9.86
CA ALA A 259 4.18 10.26 -10.02
C ALA A 259 4.88 8.96 -9.61
N TRP A 260 4.52 8.40 -8.45
CA TRP A 260 5.06 7.13 -7.99
C TRP A 260 4.80 6.00 -9.00
N ASN A 261 3.56 5.90 -9.52
CA ASN A 261 3.23 4.93 -10.57
C ASN A 261 4.09 5.13 -11.82
N ARG A 262 4.23 6.37 -12.28
CA ARG A 262 4.99 6.72 -13.49
C ARG A 262 6.49 6.47 -13.34
N MET A 263 7.05 6.63 -12.14
CA MET A 263 8.43 6.23 -11.85
C MET A 263 8.61 4.72 -12.02
N ALA A 264 7.67 3.90 -11.55
CA ALA A 264 7.71 2.44 -11.75
C ALA A 264 7.59 2.06 -13.24
N LEU A 265 6.85 2.84 -14.03
CA LEU A 265 6.78 2.74 -15.49
C LEU A 265 7.99 3.33 -16.24
N LYS A 266 9.00 3.84 -15.52
CA LYS A 266 10.19 4.51 -16.08
C LYS A 266 9.85 5.75 -16.93
N ARG A 267 8.84 6.51 -16.51
CA ARG A 267 8.35 7.75 -17.15
C ARG A 267 8.78 8.97 -16.34
N ASP A 268 10.10 9.19 -16.28
CA ASP A 268 10.69 10.20 -15.40
C ASP A 268 10.14 11.61 -15.64
N ARG A 269 10.03 12.07 -16.90
CA ARG A 269 9.51 13.41 -17.22
C ARG A 269 8.04 13.60 -16.81
N PRO A 270 7.11 12.71 -17.19
CA PRO A 270 5.73 12.76 -16.68
C PRO A 270 5.63 12.66 -15.16
N ALA A 271 6.47 11.86 -14.50
CA ALA A 271 6.49 11.79 -13.03
C ALA A 271 6.96 13.11 -12.40
N GLU A 272 7.99 13.74 -12.96
CA GLU A 272 8.46 15.06 -12.53
C GLU A 272 7.36 16.13 -12.69
N ASP A 273 6.57 16.10 -13.79
CA ASP A 273 5.43 17.01 -13.99
C ASP A 273 4.39 16.83 -12.88
N ASP A 274 4.09 15.58 -12.50
CA ASP A 274 3.16 15.29 -11.41
C ASP A 274 3.68 15.74 -10.05
N ILE A 275 4.95 15.48 -9.73
CA ILE A 275 5.56 15.96 -8.47
C ILE A 275 5.48 17.49 -8.41
N GLU A 276 5.76 18.20 -9.50
CA GLU A 276 5.63 19.67 -9.55
C GLU A 276 4.19 20.12 -9.28
N ARG A 277 3.18 19.46 -9.88
CA ARG A 277 1.77 19.76 -9.62
C ARG A 277 1.37 19.48 -8.17
N GLY A 278 1.82 18.36 -7.60
CA GLY A 278 1.59 18.01 -6.21
C GLY A 278 2.19 19.03 -5.23
N LEU A 279 3.42 19.47 -5.49
CA LEU A 279 4.09 20.53 -4.70
C LEU A 279 3.37 21.88 -4.80
N ARG A 280 2.83 22.24 -5.97
CA ARG A 280 2.00 23.45 -6.11
C ARG A 280 0.73 23.38 -5.27
N SER A 281 0.03 22.24 -5.25
CA SER A 281 -1.14 22.06 -4.38
C SER A 281 -0.76 22.18 -2.89
N LEU A 282 0.37 21.59 -2.46
CA LEU A 282 0.88 21.79 -1.10
C LEU A 282 1.20 23.25 -0.79
N GLN A 283 1.77 24.00 -1.75
CA GLN A 283 2.03 25.43 -1.60
C GLN A 283 0.72 26.23 -1.47
N THR A 284 -0.31 25.92 -2.27
CA THR A 284 -1.64 26.53 -2.15
C THR A 284 -2.27 26.28 -0.77
N LEU A 285 -2.00 25.11 -0.18
CA LEU A 285 -2.41 24.78 1.18
C LEU A 285 -1.58 25.49 2.27
N GLY A 286 -0.55 26.24 1.91
CA GLY A 286 0.39 26.86 2.87
C GLY A 286 1.30 25.84 3.56
N VAL A 287 1.44 24.63 3.00
CA VAL A 287 2.30 23.58 3.54
C VAL A 287 3.74 23.83 3.11
N GLU A 288 4.46 24.56 3.95
CA GLU A 288 5.89 24.82 3.79
C GLU A 288 6.69 24.16 4.92
N ASN A 289 7.48 23.16 4.55
CA ASN A 289 8.33 22.40 5.46
C ASN A 289 9.54 21.83 4.71
N GLU A 290 10.40 21.13 5.45
CA GLU A 290 11.64 20.57 4.96
C GLU A 290 11.42 19.62 3.77
N LEU A 291 10.32 18.86 3.78
CA LEU A 291 9.98 17.94 2.70
C LEU A 291 9.54 18.69 1.44
N THR A 292 8.75 19.77 1.56
CA THR A 292 8.34 20.56 0.40
C THR A 292 9.48 21.38 -0.18
N TRP A 293 10.37 21.92 0.66
CA TRP A 293 11.58 22.60 0.18
C TRP A 293 12.54 21.65 -0.53
N TRP A 294 12.76 20.45 0.00
CA TRP A 294 13.53 19.43 -0.70
C TRP A 294 12.88 18.98 -2.01
N GLY A 295 11.56 18.78 -2.01
CA GLY A 295 10.81 18.43 -3.21
C GLY A 295 10.97 19.47 -4.32
N TRP A 296 10.89 20.76 -3.97
CA TRP A 296 11.15 21.86 -4.89
C TRP A 296 12.59 21.86 -5.38
N ALA A 297 13.59 21.72 -4.50
CA ALA A 297 14.99 21.63 -4.87
C ALA A 297 15.25 20.50 -5.88
N PHE A 298 14.70 19.32 -5.61
CA PHE A 298 14.78 18.15 -6.48
C PHE A 298 14.21 18.44 -7.87
N ILE A 299 12.97 18.94 -7.94
CA ILE A 299 12.31 19.19 -9.22
C ILE A 299 12.96 20.33 -10.01
N HIS A 300 13.38 21.41 -9.36
CA HIS A 300 14.08 22.50 -10.03
C HIS A 300 15.41 22.03 -10.64
N SER A 301 16.23 21.29 -9.91
CA SER A 301 17.50 20.79 -10.44
C SER A 301 17.31 19.77 -11.57
N ARG A 302 16.32 18.87 -11.48
CA ARG A 302 15.96 17.95 -12.59
C ARG A 302 15.51 18.67 -13.86
N ARG A 303 15.08 19.93 -13.75
CA ARG A 303 14.63 20.80 -14.85
C ARG A 303 15.69 21.82 -15.30
N GLY A 304 16.91 21.76 -14.77
CA GLY A 304 17.97 22.72 -15.08
C GLY A 304 17.75 24.12 -14.49
N ARG A 305 16.82 24.25 -13.54
CA ARG A 305 16.49 25.49 -12.82
C ARG A 305 17.35 25.60 -11.56
N TYR A 306 18.66 25.72 -11.75
CA TYR A 306 19.63 25.54 -10.66
C TYR A 306 19.57 26.65 -9.61
N GLU A 307 19.26 27.87 -10.00
CA GLU A 307 19.06 28.99 -9.06
C GLU A 307 17.84 28.75 -8.15
N GLU A 308 16.71 28.33 -8.72
CA GLU A 308 15.52 28.00 -7.93
C GLU A 308 15.71 26.76 -7.05
N ALA A 309 16.53 25.82 -7.51
CA ALA A 309 16.91 24.65 -6.71
C ALA A 309 17.76 25.07 -5.51
N ALA A 310 18.78 25.90 -5.73
CA ALA A 310 19.63 26.44 -4.68
C ALA A 310 18.82 27.26 -3.67
N ALA A 311 17.92 28.13 -4.13
CA ALA A 311 17.04 28.91 -3.25
C ALA A 311 16.14 28.01 -2.37
N SER A 312 15.69 26.87 -2.90
CA SER A 312 14.92 25.89 -2.13
C SER A 312 15.79 25.19 -1.08
N LEU A 313 17.06 24.89 -1.40
CA LEU A 313 18.03 24.36 -0.45
C LEU A 313 18.43 25.37 0.63
N ASP A 314 18.53 26.67 0.31
CA ASP A 314 18.80 27.70 1.33
C ASP A 314 17.70 27.74 2.39
N ARG A 315 16.44 27.61 1.96
CA ARG A 315 15.30 27.51 2.89
C ARG A 315 15.40 26.27 3.76
N LEU A 316 15.79 25.13 3.17
CA LEU A 316 16.04 23.90 3.91
C LEU A 316 17.18 24.04 4.91
N ALA A 317 18.31 24.65 4.51
CA ALA A 317 19.45 24.93 5.37
C ALA A 317 19.10 25.90 6.52
N ALA A 318 18.12 26.78 6.34
CA ALA A 318 17.61 27.66 7.39
C ALA A 318 16.66 26.95 8.38
N SER A 319 16.33 25.67 8.18
CA SER A 319 15.44 24.94 9.08
C SER A 319 16.01 24.86 10.50
N PRO A 320 15.20 25.15 11.53
CA PRO A 320 15.61 24.96 12.93
C PRO A 320 15.68 23.48 13.32
N PHE A 321 15.16 22.58 12.49
CA PHE A 321 15.11 21.13 12.75
C PHE A 321 16.31 20.36 12.17
N LEU A 322 17.25 21.07 11.53
CA LEU A 322 18.52 20.53 11.09
C LEU A 322 19.63 20.88 12.09
N GLU A 323 20.51 19.91 12.34
CA GLU A 323 21.74 20.15 13.09
C GLU A 323 22.68 21.08 12.32
N GLU A 324 23.59 21.74 13.02
CA GLU A 324 24.50 22.70 12.43
C GLU A 324 25.37 22.11 11.30
N THR A 325 25.78 20.85 11.44
CA THR A 325 26.50 20.10 10.41
C THR A 325 25.63 19.84 9.18
N GLU A 326 24.35 19.49 9.40
CA GLU A 326 23.36 19.22 8.35
C GLU A 326 23.01 20.51 7.60
N ARG A 327 22.87 21.64 8.30
CA ARG A 327 22.66 22.96 7.70
C ARG A 327 23.80 23.36 6.78
N ARG A 328 25.04 23.19 7.22
CA ARG A 328 26.22 23.46 6.39
C ARG A 328 26.25 22.58 5.15
N GLU A 329 25.97 21.29 5.30
CA GLU A 329 25.94 20.36 4.16
C GLU A 329 24.89 20.74 3.12
N VAL A 330 23.69 21.13 3.56
CA VAL A 330 22.62 21.59 2.65
C VAL A 330 23.01 22.91 1.98
N HIS A 331 23.63 23.84 2.73
CA HIS A 331 24.10 25.12 2.20
C HIS A 331 25.23 24.94 1.17
N ASP A 332 26.23 24.10 1.48
CA ASP A 332 27.32 23.77 0.55
C ASP A 332 26.76 23.16 -0.75
N SER A 333 25.71 22.34 -0.64
CA SER A 333 25.00 21.78 -1.80
C SER A 333 24.29 22.86 -2.63
N ALA A 334 23.73 23.88 -1.98
CA ALA A 334 23.11 25.04 -2.64
C ALA A 334 24.16 25.86 -3.41
N GLU A 335 25.29 26.18 -2.77
CA GLU A 335 26.42 26.88 -3.42
C GLU A 335 26.95 26.10 -4.62
N ALA A 336 27.12 24.79 -4.46
CA ALA A 336 27.63 23.94 -5.50
C ALA A 336 26.67 23.90 -6.73
N LEU A 337 25.35 23.89 -6.51
CA LEU A 337 24.37 23.99 -7.60
C LEU A 337 24.48 25.29 -8.39
N ARG A 338 24.71 26.43 -7.73
CA ARG A 338 24.88 27.73 -8.40
C ARG A 338 26.13 27.77 -9.28
N HIS A 339 27.20 27.08 -8.87
CA HIS A 339 28.49 27.13 -9.56
C HIS A 339 28.69 26.08 -10.66
N HIS A 340 28.13 24.87 -10.50
CA HIS A 340 28.52 23.73 -11.34
C HIS A 340 27.43 23.19 -12.26
N GLY A 341 26.17 23.62 -12.10
CA GLY A 341 25.06 23.32 -13.02
C GLY A 341 24.72 21.83 -13.14
N ASP A 342 25.58 21.02 -13.74
CA ASP A 342 25.21 19.70 -14.27
C ASP A 342 25.86 18.51 -13.54
N SER A 343 26.81 18.72 -12.61
CA SER A 343 27.68 17.63 -12.11
C SER A 343 27.46 17.21 -10.65
N LEU A 344 26.39 17.64 -9.99
CA LEU A 344 26.18 17.33 -8.58
C LEU A 344 25.03 16.36 -8.40
N PRO A 345 25.28 15.16 -7.84
CA PRO A 345 24.20 14.27 -7.45
C PRO A 345 23.50 14.93 -6.28
N LEU A 346 22.43 15.69 -6.59
CA LEU A 346 21.40 16.20 -5.68
C LEU A 346 21.38 15.32 -4.44
N PHE A 347 22.03 15.81 -3.38
CA PHE A 347 22.01 15.28 -2.03
C PHE A 347 21.76 13.76 -2.00
N GLN A 348 22.80 12.92 -2.21
CA GLN A 348 22.68 11.46 -2.42
C GLN A 348 21.36 10.92 -1.83
N GLN A 349 20.40 10.51 -2.67
CA GLN A 349 18.98 10.36 -2.28
C GLN A 349 18.75 9.67 -0.92
N THR A 350 19.60 8.71 -0.58
CA THR A 350 19.65 8.02 0.72
C THR A 350 19.95 8.95 1.91
N ARG A 351 20.91 9.87 1.77
CA ARG A 351 21.29 10.87 2.77
C ARG A 351 20.21 11.95 2.92
N ALA A 352 19.59 12.37 1.81
CA ALA A 352 18.45 13.29 1.86
C ALA A 352 17.28 12.69 2.64
N ALA A 353 16.94 11.44 2.35
CA ALA A 353 15.87 10.73 3.05
C ALA A 353 16.11 10.62 4.56
N LEU A 354 17.35 10.38 4.99
CA LEU A 354 17.71 10.29 6.40
C LEU A 354 17.58 11.65 7.12
N LEU A 355 18.09 12.73 6.52
CA LEU A 355 18.00 14.07 7.09
C LEU A 355 16.55 14.56 7.16
N LEU A 356 15.79 14.36 6.08
CA LEU A 356 14.37 14.70 6.05
C LEU A 356 13.59 13.88 7.07
N GLY A 357 13.87 12.59 7.20
CA GLY A 357 13.27 11.74 8.22
C GLY A 357 13.50 12.27 9.64
N ARG A 358 14.73 12.70 9.95
CA ARG A 358 15.06 13.32 11.24
C ARG A 358 14.38 14.65 11.46
N ALA A 359 14.43 15.55 10.48
CA ALA A 359 13.81 16.86 10.57
C ALA A 359 12.28 16.75 10.76
N LEU A 360 11.62 15.85 10.02
CA LEU A 360 10.19 15.57 10.16
C LEU A 360 9.86 14.96 11.52
N LEU A 361 10.69 14.03 12.03
CA LEU A 361 10.52 13.48 13.38
C LEU A 361 10.69 14.56 14.46
N ALA A 362 11.71 15.43 14.35
CA ALA A 362 11.93 16.53 15.27
C ALA A 362 10.76 17.53 15.26
N ARG A 363 10.25 17.85 14.06
CA ARG A 363 9.06 18.69 13.86
C ARG A 363 7.79 18.06 14.46
N ALA A 364 7.68 16.74 14.42
CA ALA A 364 6.60 15.99 15.05
C ALA A 364 6.75 15.82 16.58
N GLY A 365 7.68 16.53 17.23
CA GLY A 365 7.92 16.45 18.67
C GLY A 365 8.88 15.33 19.10
N GLY A 366 9.61 14.74 18.15
CA GLY A 366 10.59 13.70 18.38
C GLY A 366 10.04 12.26 18.27
N LEU A 367 10.95 11.30 18.15
CA LEU A 367 10.63 9.88 18.01
C LEU A 367 9.78 9.36 19.17
N GLU A 368 10.04 9.83 20.39
CA GLU A 368 9.25 9.46 21.57
C GLU A 368 7.79 9.88 21.45
N HIS A 369 7.52 11.11 21.01
CA HIS A 369 6.16 11.60 20.81
C HIS A 369 5.44 10.78 19.73
N VAL A 370 6.09 10.55 18.60
CA VAL A 370 5.55 9.75 17.49
C VAL A 370 5.25 8.31 17.92
N LEU A 371 6.18 7.64 18.60
CA LEU A 371 5.99 6.27 19.09
C LEU A 371 4.95 6.20 20.21
N THR A 372 4.86 7.22 21.07
CA THR A 372 3.86 7.28 22.15
C THR A 372 2.45 7.44 21.59
N VAL A 373 2.28 8.28 20.56
CA VAL A 373 1.02 8.43 19.84
C VAL A 373 0.65 7.14 19.10
N ALA A 374 1.61 6.48 18.45
CA ALA A 374 1.35 5.29 17.63
C ALA A 374 1.14 4.00 18.43
N LEU A 375 1.93 3.78 19.49
CA LEU A 375 2.05 2.49 20.19
C LEU A 375 1.59 2.55 21.66
N GLY A 376 1.32 3.75 22.18
CA GLY A 376 1.05 4.00 23.60
C GLY A 376 2.34 4.10 24.43
N PRO A 377 2.30 4.78 25.59
CA PRO A 377 3.49 5.20 26.34
C PRO A 377 4.37 4.04 26.83
N GLU A 378 3.77 2.91 27.24
CA GLU A 378 4.53 1.78 27.78
C GLU A 378 5.26 0.97 26.71
N ARG A 379 4.70 0.84 25.50
CA ARG A 379 5.38 0.18 24.36
C ARG A 379 6.39 1.09 23.68
N ALA A 380 6.12 2.40 23.64
CA ALA A 380 7.08 3.39 23.15
C ALA A 380 8.36 3.37 23.99
N LYS A 381 8.26 3.41 25.33
CA LYS A 381 9.40 3.31 26.26
C LYS A 381 10.26 2.08 26.02
N GLN A 382 9.65 0.92 25.76
CA GLN A 382 10.38 -0.33 25.51
C GLN A 382 11.19 -0.30 24.20
N LEU A 383 10.74 0.45 23.19
CA LEU A 383 11.38 0.52 21.88
C LEU A 383 12.43 1.63 21.77
N TYR A 384 12.24 2.77 22.43
CA TYR A 384 13.23 3.86 22.35
C TYR A 384 14.28 3.81 23.46
N ALA A 385 14.05 3.12 24.59
CA ALA A 385 15.04 3.03 25.67
C ALA A 385 16.42 2.49 25.23
N PRO A 386 16.51 1.48 24.34
CA PRO A 386 17.79 1.05 23.77
C PRO A 386 18.45 2.13 22.88
N LEU A 387 17.65 2.93 22.16
CA LEU A 387 18.14 3.99 21.27
C LEU A 387 18.67 5.20 22.06
N ILE A 388 17.99 5.60 23.15
CA ILE A 388 18.49 6.64 24.07
C ILE A 388 19.76 6.17 24.78
N TRP A 389 19.84 4.89 25.15
CA TRP A 389 21.07 4.34 25.73
C TRP A 389 22.23 4.38 24.72
N MET A 390 22.01 4.00 23.46
CA MET A 390 23.03 4.08 22.40
C MET A 390 23.46 5.52 22.11
N ASP A 391 22.53 6.47 22.10
CA ASP A 391 22.84 7.90 21.91
C ASP A 391 23.65 8.46 23.09
N ARG A 392 23.32 8.04 24.33
CA ARG A 392 24.07 8.39 25.54
C ARG A 392 25.46 7.76 25.56
N VAL A 393 25.63 6.53 25.07
CA VAL A 393 26.93 5.88 24.88
C VAL A 393 27.74 6.62 23.83
N ARG A 394 27.13 6.99 22.70
CA ARG A 394 27.80 7.74 21.61
C ARG A 394 28.26 9.13 22.08
N GLN A 395 27.42 9.86 22.79
CA GLN A 395 27.76 11.16 23.37
C GLN A 395 28.81 11.02 24.48
N GLY A 396 28.74 9.96 25.29
CA GLY A 396 29.75 9.63 26.30
C GLY A 396 31.12 9.30 25.70
N THR A 397 31.16 8.59 24.56
CA THR A 397 32.41 8.29 23.84
C THR A 397 33.00 9.50 23.10
N ALA A 398 32.17 10.46 22.70
CA ALA A 398 32.64 11.70 22.07
C ALA A 398 33.32 12.66 23.06
N ALA A 399 33.11 12.48 24.37
CA ALA A 399 33.70 13.28 25.43
C ALA A 399 35.04 12.74 25.99
N LEU A 400 35.49 11.57 25.53
CA LEU A 400 36.72 10.91 26.03
C LEU A 400 37.91 11.22 25.12
N THR A 401 39.06 11.54 25.71
CA THR A 401 40.30 11.71 24.94
C THR A 401 40.92 10.35 24.59
N PRO A 402 41.72 10.26 23.50
CA PRO A 402 42.38 9.02 23.10
C PRO A 402 43.24 8.37 24.20
N GLU A 403 43.85 9.17 25.10
CA GLU A 403 44.61 8.62 26.23
C GLU A 403 43.72 7.95 27.30
N GLN A 404 42.52 8.47 27.54
CA GLN A 404 41.55 7.88 28.47
C GLN A 404 40.98 6.56 27.93
N LEU A 405 40.86 6.44 26.61
CA LEU A 405 40.44 5.22 25.92
C LEU A 405 41.51 4.13 25.99
N ALA A 406 42.79 4.50 26.01
CA ALA A 406 43.91 3.56 26.09
C ALA A 406 44.13 2.99 27.50
N GLN A 407 43.86 3.76 28.56
CA GLN A 407 44.00 3.29 29.95
C GLN A 407 42.79 2.50 30.46
N GLY A 408 41.57 2.75 29.95
CA GLY A 408 40.34 2.11 30.42
C GLY A 408 39.91 0.84 29.65
N ALA A 409 40.62 0.46 28.59
CA ALA A 409 40.20 -0.62 27.66
C ALA A 409 40.14 -2.02 28.30
N GLY A 410 40.82 -2.26 29.43
CA GLY A 410 40.74 -3.53 30.16
C GLY A 410 39.46 -3.69 30.97
N GLU A 411 39.14 -2.71 31.82
CA GLU A 411 37.99 -2.79 32.74
C GLU A 411 36.64 -2.62 32.03
N THR A 412 36.58 -1.81 30.97
CA THR A 412 35.34 -1.58 30.21
C THR A 412 34.94 -2.75 29.32
N LEU A 413 35.91 -3.54 28.83
CA LEU A 413 35.63 -4.76 28.06
C LEU A 413 35.14 -5.89 28.96
N ASP A 414 35.66 -6.01 30.18
CA ASP A 414 35.19 -7.01 31.14
C ASP A 414 33.80 -6.66 31.69
N LEU A 415 33.52 -5.38 31.96
CA LEU A 415 32.18 -4.90 32.29
C LEU A 415 31.17 -5.09 31.14
N ALA A 416 31.58 -4.84 29.90
CA ALA A 416 30.74 -5.07 28.72
C ALA A 416 30.49 -6.57 28.48
N ARG A 417 31.46 -7.44 28.79
CA ARG A 417 31.34 -8.89 28.67
C ARG A 417 30.47 -9.49 29.77
N GLU A 418 30.59 -9.01 30.99
CA GLU A 418 29.74 -9.41 32.12
C GLU A 418 28.30 -8.89 31.99
N ALA A 419 28.11 -7.68 31.48
CA ALA A 419 26.79 -7.14 31.17
C ALA A 419 26.15 -7.84 29.95
N GLY A 420 26.96 -8.16 28.94
CA GLY A 420 26.54 -8.93 27.77
C GLY A 420 26.14 -10.36 28.12
N SER A 421 26.85 -11.02 29.04
CA SER A 421 26.47 -12.35 29.52
C SER A 421 25.18 -12.30 30.35
N LYS A 422 25.01 -11.30 31.22
CA LYS A 422 23.76 -11.11 31.99
C LYS A 422 22.55 -10.81 31.08
N GLY A 423 22.72 -10.01 30.04
CA GLY A 423 21.68 -9.74 29.04
C GLY A 423 21.33 -10.97 28.20
N TRP A 424 22.32 -11.77 27.82
CA TRP A 424 22.12 -13.02 27.08
C TRP A 424 21.49 -14.12 27.94
N ASP A 425 21.85 -14.23 29.22
CA ASP A 425 21.26 -15.19 30.15
C ASP A 425 19.81 -14.83 30.49
N ALA A 426 19.49 -13.54 30.66
CA ALA A 426 18.12 -13.06 30.81
C ALA A 426 17.26 -13.32 29.55
N LEU A 427 17.86 -13.20 28.36
CA LEU A 427 17.22 -13.54 27.09
C LEU A 427 17.00 -15.06 26.96
N LYS A 428 17.98 -15.89 27.33
CA LYS A 428 17.85 -17.36 27.37
C LYS A 428 16.79 -17.82 28.37
N GLN A 429 16.72 -17.23 29.56
CA GLN A 429 15.70 -17.57 30.55
C GLN A 429 14.28 -17.25 30.05
N ARG A 430 14.13 -16.18 29.28
CA ARG A 430 12.84 -15.78 28.69
C ARG A 430 12.47 -16.57 27.44
N LEU A 431 13.45 -17.04 26.67
CA LEU A 431 13.23 -17.89 25.49
C LEU A 431 13.13 -19.38 25.82
N GLY A 432 13.73 -19.84 26.94
CA GLY A 432 13.73 -21.24 27.38
C GLY A 432 12.46 -21.69 28.12
N ASN A 433 11.67 -20.76 28.67
CA ASN A 433 10.43 -21.06 29.39
C ASN A 433 9.19 -21.12 28.46
N GLY A 434 9.39 -21.20 27.14
CA GLY A 434 8.32 -21.22 26.13
C GLY A 434 7.83 -22.62 25.73
N THR A 435 8.23 -23.70 26.40
CA THR A 435 7.75 -25.05 26.07
C THR A 435 7.83 -26.02 27.25
N GLN A 436 6.74 -26.13 28.00
CA GLN A 436 6.28 -27.41 28.55
C GLN A 436 4.81 -27.31 28.99
N GLU A 437 3.96 -28.13 28.38
CA GLU A 437 2.59 -28.41 28.80
C GLU A 437 2.56 -29.20 30.11
N THR A 438 1.51 -28.92 30.88
CA THR A 438 0.89 -29.63 32.00
C THR A 438 1.00 -31.16 32.01
N THR A 439 1.26 -31.76 33.19
CA THR A 439 0.53 -32.94 33.69
C THR A 439 0.57 -33.05 35.22
N THR A 440 -0.56 -33.48 35.77
CA THR A 440 -1.02 -33.72 37.15
C THR A 440 -0.31 -34.83 37.94
N GLN A 441 -0.31 -34.76 39.29
CA GLN A 441 -0.87 -35.80 40.21
C GLN A 441 -0.81 -35.45 41.73
N THR A 442 -2.00 -35.38 42.35
CA THR A 442 -2.47 -35.91 43.65
C THR A 442 -1.53 -36.38 44.79
N GLY A 443 -1.86 -35.97 46.04
CA GLY A 443 -2.00 -36.88 47.21
C GLY A 443 -1.21 -36.57 48.51
N PRO A 444 -1.70 -36.94 49.73
CA PRO A 444 -1.62 -36.14 50.97
C PRO A 444 -0.73 -36.79 52.09
N PRO A 445 -0.68 -36.33 53.38
CA PRO A 445 -1.80 -36.16 54.34
C PRO A 445 -2.10 -34.70 54.75
#